data_AF-A0A6P8PSF0-F1
#
_entry.id   AF-A0A6P8PSF0-F1
#
_cell.length_a   1.000
_cell.length_b   1.000
_cell.length_c   1.000
_cell.angle_alpha   90.00
_cell.angle_beta   90.00
_cell.angle_gamma   90.00
#
_symmetry.space_group_name_H-M   'P 1'
#
loop_
_entity.id
_entity.type
_entity.pdbx_description
1 polymer ?
#
loop_
_entity_poly.entity_id
_entity_poly.type
_entity_poly.pdbx_seq_one_letter_code
_entity_poly.pdbx_strand_id
1 'polypeptide(L)'
;METPGTDRSSATQGTGSLICFTEGLGQDTFKICKEYLRPLKKSLRKLDLPEELPKEKKLKYTKKSLIRLGDHINAFLQNYCKPGEVKHWRKMMWRFVSLFSELDGKRLHKLYKYTKNNQMDKFLEMDSCRGCGNL
;
A
#
# COMPACT_ATOMS: atom_id res chain seq x y z
N MET A 1 26.26 34.27 -36.48
CA MET A 1 25.29 34.80 -35.48
C MET A 1 25.20 33.77 -34.38
N GLU A 2 25.87 34.04 -33.26
CA GLU A 2 26.00 33.15 -32.09
C GLU A 2 25.12 33.64 -30.93
N THR A 3 24.27 32.74 -30.39
CA THR A 3 23.71 32.58 -29.00
C THR A 3 22.85 33.71 -28.38
N PRO A 4 22.05 33.52 -27.27
CA PRO A 4 21.95 32.43 -26.26
C PRO A 4 20.49 31.92 -26.00
N GLY A 5 20.20 30.72 -25.45
CA GLY A 5 20.45 30.25 -24.08
C GLY A 5 19.28 30.62 -23.14
N THR A 6 18.52 29.63 -22.64
CA THR A 6 17.86 29.68 -21.31
C THR A 6 17.53 28.24 -20.87
N ASP A 7 18.39 27.77 -19.97
CA ASP A 7 18.17 26.70 -19.00
C ASP A 7 16.97 26.99 -18.07
N ARG A 8 16.54 25.95 -17.33
CA ARG A 8 15.98 26.03 -15.97
C ARG A 8 14.48 25.76 -15.81
N SER A 9 14.15 24.52 -15.43
CA SER A 9 13.76 24.21 -14.04
C SER A 9 13.49 22.71 -13.85
N SER A 10 14.34 21.98 -13.14
CA SER A 10 14.38 21.82 -11.67
C SER A 10 13.54 20.64 -11.16
N ALA A 11 14.24 19.54 -10.92
CA ALA A 11 14.06 18.56 -9.83
C ALA A 11 12.65 17.97 -9.57
N THR A 12 12.52 16.67 -9.80
CA THR A 12 12.30 15.72 -8.68
C THR A 12 13.01 14.41 -9.00
N GLN A 13 14.18 14.22 -8.40
CA GLN A 13 14.87 12.93 -8.35
C GLN A 13 14.02 11.92 -7.58
N GLY A 14 14.02 10.65 -8.02
CA GLY A 14 13.73 9.51 -7.14
C GLY A 14 12.38 8.81 -7.28
N THR A 15 11.71 8.82 -8.45
CA THR A 15 10.52 7.97 -8.65
C THR A 15 10.58 7.01 -9.83
N GLY A 16 11.65 7.04 -10.65
CA GLY A 16 11.82 6.10 -11.76
C GLY A 16 12.03 4.65 -11.30
N SER A 17 12.74 4.45 -10.18
CA SER A 17 13.14 3.12 -9.73
C SER A 17 11.98 2.22 -9.28
N LEU A 18 10.93 2.76 -8.64
CA LEU A 18 9.79 1.93 -8.21
C LEU A 18 8.86 1.54 -9.38
N ILE A 19 8.81 2.35 -10.45
CA ILE A 19 7.86 2.14 -11.56
C ILE A 19 8.19 0.84 -12.32
N CYS A 20 9.47 0.45 -12.38
CA CYS A 20 9.91 -0.80 -12.98
C CYS A 20 9.42 -2.05 -12.22
N PHE A 21 9.21 -1.95 -10.90
CA PHE A 21 8.70 -3.07 -10.08
C PHE A 21 7.17 -3.19 -10.09
N THR A 22 6.48 -2.27 -10.76
CA THR A 22 5.02 -2.19 -10.76
C THR A 22 4.43 -2.57 -12.11
N GLU A 23 4.81 -3.73 -12.65
CA GLU A 23 4.33 -4.24 -13.94
C GLU A 23 2.78 -4.31 -13.98
N GLY A 24 2.13 -3.38 -14.69
CA GLY A 24 0.66 -3.26 -14.73
C GLY A 24 0.04 -2.30 -13.69
N LEU A 25 0.83 -1.39 -13.13
CA LEU A 25 0.34 -0.16 -12.50
C LEU A 25 0.77 1.01 -13.41
N GLY A 26 -0.19 1.68 -14.05
CA GLY A 26 0.13 2.79 -14.96
C GLY A 26 0.85 3.94 -14.23
N GLN A 27 1.68 4.71 -14.95
CA GLN A 27 2.46 5.82 -14.37
C GLN A 27 1.57 6.83 -13.64
N ASP A 28 0.41 7.16 -14.21
CA ASP A 28 -0.57 8.08 -13.60
C ASP A 28 -1.25 7.46 -12.37
N THR A 29 -1.62 6.18 -12.44
CA THR A 29 -2.15 5.43 -11.32
C THR A 29 -1.16 5.40 -10.16
N PHE A 30 0.12 5.17 -10.45
CA PHE A 30 1.19 5.17 -9.46
C PHE A 30 1.37 6.55 -8.82
N LYS A 31 1.31 7.63 -9.60
CA LYS A 31 1.38 9.01 -9.09
C LYS A 31 0.21 9.31 -8.15
N ILE A 32 -1.01 8.94 -8.53
CA ILE A 32 -2.22 9.11 -7.71
C ILE A 32 -2.13 8.30 -6.41
N CYS A 33 -1.76 7.03 -6.49
CA CYS A 33 -1.54 6.18 -5.31
C CYS A 33 -0.50 6.80 -4.38
N LYS A 34 0.63 7.28 -4.93
CA LYS A 34 1.71 7.86 -4.14
C LYS A 34 1.28 9.14 -3.42
N GLU A 35 0.63 10.07 -4.10
CA GLU A 35 0.16 11.32 -3.50
C GLU A 35 -0.90 11.06 -2.42
N TYR A 36 -1.84 10.15 -2.69
CA TYR A 36 -2.92 9.84 -1.75
C TYR A 36 -2.45 9.04 -0.52
N LEU A 37 -1.48 8.14 -0.70
CA LEU A 37 -0.89 7.35 0.37
C LEU A 37 0.30 8.04 1.06
N ARG A 38 0.75 9.19 0.56
CA ARG A 38 1.77 10.04 1.19
C ARG A 38 1.48 10.32 2.68
N PRO A 39 0.27 10.76 3.10
CA PRO A 39 -0.04 10.94 4.53
C PRO A 39 -0.07 9.62 5.31
N LEU A 40 -0.15 8.48 4.63
CA LEU A 40 -0.17 7.14 5.23
C LEU A 40 1.18 6.44 5.20
N LYS A 41 2.27 7.09 4.77
CA LYS A 41 3.62 6.50 4.77
C LYS A 41 4.02 5.93 6.13
N LYS A 42 3.61 6.58 7.23
CA LYS A 42 3.84 6.08 8.61
C LYS A 42 3.02 4.82 8.92
N SER A 43 1.83 4.67 8.36
CA SER A 43 1.00 3.47 8.50
C SER A 43 1.51 2.33 7.64
N LEU A 44 1.99 2.62 6.42
CA LEU A 44 2.62 1.65 5.52
C LEU A 44 3.87 1.04 6.16
N ARG A 45 4.76 1.87 6.72
CA ARG A 45 5.93 1.35 7.47
C ARG A 45 5.57 0.52 8.70
N LYS A 46 4.36 0.64 9.24
CA LYS A 46 3.89 -0.17 10.36
C LYS A 46 3.26 -1.50 9.92
N LEU A 47 3.16 -1.76 8.62
CA LEU A 47 2.86 -3.09 8.10
C LEU A 47 4.13 -3.96 8.06
N ASP A 48 5.29 -3.34 7.88
CA ASP A 48 6.62 -3.96 7.94
C ASP A 48 7.25 -3.72 9.32
N LEU A 49 6.80 -4.46 10.34
CA LEU A 49 7.24 -4.27 11.72
C LEU A 49 8.53 -5.08 11.99
N PRO A 50 9.53 -4.49 12.68
CA PRO A 50 10.75 -5.19 13.04
C PRO A 50 10.46 -6.40 13.94
N GLU A 51 11.25 -7.47 13.76
CA GLU A 51 11.04 -8.76 14.44
C GLU A 51 11.14 -8.65 15.97
N GLU A 52 11.86 -7.65 16.49
CA GLU A 52 12.10 -7.40 17.91
C GLU A 52 10.86 -6.97 18.73
N LEU A 53 9.75 -6.56 18.09
CA LEU A 53 8.54 -6.16 18.82
C LEU A 53 7.74 -7.38 19.35
N PRO A 54 7.17 -7.31 20.58
CA PRO A 54 6.31 -8.37 21.11
C PRO A 54 5.08 -8.63 20.22
N LYS A 55 4.74 -9.91 20.01
CA LYS A 55 3.63 -10.34 19.13
C LYS A 55 2.32 -9.60 19.43
N GLU A 56 1.92 -9.49 20.70
CA GLU A 56 0.68 -8.79 21.09
C GLU A 56 0.66 -7.31 20.69
N LYS A 57 1.78 -6.61 20.86
CA LYS A 57 1.90 -5.21 20.47
C LYS A 57 1.89 -5.09 18.95
N LYS A 58 2.60 -5.96 18.23
CA LYS A 58 2.58 -6.02 16.77
C LYS A 58 1.16 -6.14 16.24
N LEU A 59 0.38 -7.09 16.76
CA LEU A 59 -1.01 -7.29 16.33
C LEU A 59 -1.87 -6.05 16.53
N LYS A 60 -1.81 -5.42 17.70
CA LYS A 60 -2.54 -4.16 17.95
C LYS A 60 -2.14 -3.05 16.98
N TYR A 61 -0.85 -2.91 16.68
CA TYR A 61 -0.35 -1.90 15.75
C TYR A 61 -0.71 -2.18 14.29
N THR A 62 -0.56 -3.43 13.83
CA THR A 62 -0.96 -3.88 12.50
C THR A 62 -2.45 -3.67 12.30
N LYS A 63 -3.27 -4.06 13.29
CA LYS A 63 -4.73 -3.83 13.29
C LYS A 63 -5.08 -2.38 13.07
N LYS A 64 -4.54 -1.50 13.91
CA LYS A 64 -4.83 -0.06 13.84
C LYS A 64 -4.35 0.56 12.52
N SER A 65 -3.16 0.15 12.06
CA SER A 65 -2.58 0.67 10.81
C SER A 65 -3.37 0.21 9.59
N LEU A 66 -3.83 -1.05 9.58
CA LEU A 66 -4.59 -1.61 8.49
C LEU A 66 -6.01 -1.04 8.39
N ILE A 67 -6.71 -0.83 9.52
CA ILE A 67 -8.00 -0.12 9.53
C ILE A 67 -7.81 1.27 8.93
N ARG A 68 -6.83 2.02 9.43
CA ARG A 68 -6.56 3.39 8.94
C ARG A 68 -6.24 3.42 7.45
N LEU A 69 -5.45 2.46 6.97
CA LEU A 69 -5.13 2.33 5.54
C LEU A 69 -6.37 2.00 4.71
N GLY A 70 -7.11 0.97 5.10
CA GLY A 70 -8.29 0.52 4.36
C GLY A 70 -9.42 1.54 4.36
N ASP A 71 -9.63 2.26 5.46
CA ASP A 71 -10.65 3.32 5.54
C ASP A 71 -10.29 4.51 4.67
N HIS A 72 -9.02 4.91 4.63
CA HIS A 72 -8.55 5.98 3.75
C HIS A 72 -8.67 5.59 2.28
N ILE A 73 -8.33 4.36 1.92
CA ILE A 73 -8.56 3.81 0.58
C ILE A 73 -10.06 3.76 0.27
N ASN A 74 -10.90 3.34 1.21
CA ASN A 74 -12.34 3.30 0.99
C ASN A 74 -12.93 4.70 0.77
N ALA A 75 -12.47 5.70 1.54
CA ALA A 75 -12.83 7.10 1.34
C ALA A 75 -12.39 7.60 -0.06
N PHE A 76 -11.21 7.19 -0.54
CA PHE A 76 -10.78 7.51 -1.91
C PHE A 76 -11.76 6.96 -2.94
N LEU A 77 -12.11 5.68 -2.80
CA LEU A 77 -13.01 4.99 -3.72
C LEU A 77 -14.41 5.59 -3.72
N GLN A 78 -14.90 6.10 -2.58
CA GLN A 78 -16.22 6.72 -2.51
C GLN A 78 -16.25 8.16 -3.00
N ASN A 79 -15.21 8.95 -2.72
CA ASN A 79 -15.19 10.37 -3.01
C ASN A 79 -14.69 10.70 -4.42
N TYR A 80 -13.78 9.87 -4.97
CA TYR A 80 -13.08 10.19 -6.23
C TYR A 80 -13.35 9.20 -7.36
N CYS A 81 -13.80 7.97 -7.07
CA CYS A 81 -13.99 6.94 -8.10
C CYS A 81 -15.47 6.78 -8.47
N LYS A 82 -15.75 6.64 -9.77
CA LYS A 82 -17.09 6.27 -10.23
C LYS A 82 -17.37 4.79 -9.92
N PRO A 83 -18.64 4.37 -9.74
CA PRO A 83 -18.99 2.99 -9.43
C PRO A 83 -18.36 1.93 -10.36
N GLY A 84 -18.22 2.23 -11.66
CA GLY A 84 -17.56 1.35 -12.63
C GLY A 84 -16.04 1.21 -12.44
N GLU A 85 -15.39 2.20 -11.83
CA GLU A 85 -13.94 2.27 -11.65
C GLU A 85 -13.49 1.82 -10.25
N VAL A 86 -14.40 1.83 -9.27
CA VAL A 86 -14.14 1.44 -7.87
C VAL A 86 -13.43 0.08 -7.79
N LYS A 87 -13.85 -0.89 -8.59
CA LYS A 87 -13.24 -2.24 -8.61
C LYS A 87 -11.78 -2.19 -9.08
N HIS A 88 -11.50 -1.40 -10.11
CA HIS A 88 -10.16 -1.21 -10.66
C HIS A 88 -9.26 -0.48 -9.67
N TRP A 89 -9.69 0.70 -9.21
CA TRP A 89 -8.94 1.52 -8.24
C TRP A 89 -8.68 0.80 -6.92
N ARG A 90 -9.64 0.01 -6.44
CA ARG A 90 -9.44 -0.85 -5.27
C ARG A 90 -8.27 -1.80 -5.49
N LYS A 91 -8.23 -2.50 -6.63
CA LYS A 91 -7.14 -3.42 -6.97
C LYS A 91 -5.79 -2.67 -7.04
N MET A 92 -5.76 -1.50 -7.66
CA MET A 92 -4.55 -0.68 -7.82
C MET A 92 -4.02 -0.16 -6.49
N MET A 93 -4.90 0.35 -5.62
CA MET A 93 -4.53 0.85 -4.29
C MET A 93 -3.94 -0.26 -3.44
N TRP A 94 -4.63 -1.40 -3.31
CA TRP A 94 -4.12 -2.52 -2.52
C TRP A 94 -2.83 -3.13 -3.10
N ARG A 95 -2.68 -3.13 -4.43
CA ARG A 95 -1.43 -3.55 -5.09
C ARG A 95 -0.27 -2.61 -4.79
N PHE A 96 -0.52 -1.31 -4.71
CA PHE A 96 0.50 -0.36 -4.30
C PHE A 96 0.87 -0.54 -2.82
N VAL A 97 -0.11 -0.79 -1.94
CA VAL A 97 0.14 -1.06 -0.51
C VAL A 97 0.99 -2.33 -0.33
N SER A 98 0.81 -3.36 -1.16
CA SER A 98 1.65 -4.56 -1.11
C SER A 98 3.10 -4.34 -1.54
N LEU A 99 3.46 -3.17 -2.07
CA LEU A 99 4.89 -2.84 -2.27
C LEU A 99 5.61 -2.56 -0.95
N PHE A 100 4.86 -2.33 0.14
CA PHE A 100 5.37 -1.98 1.46
C PHE A 100 5.09 -3.08 2.50
N SER A 101 4.71 -4.27 2.05
CA SER A 101 4.29 -5.38 2.89
C SER A 101 4.53 -6.68 2.14
N GLU A 102 4.95 -7.74 2.84
CA GLU A 102 5.14 -9.07 2.24
C GLU A 102 3.83 -9.71 1.74
N LEU A 103 2.69 -9.20 2.23
CA LEU A 103 1.37 -9.65 1.80
C LEU A 103 0.94 -9.01 0.48
N ASP A 104 0.41 -9.84 -0.43
CA ASP A 104 -0.25 -9.38 -1.65
C ASP A 104 -1.44 -8.45 -1.37
N GLY A 105 -1.72 -7.54 -2.29
CA GLY A 105 -2.86 -6.61 -2.18
C GLY A 105 -4.21 -7.31 -1.95
N LYS A 106 -4.42 -8.50 -2.53
CA LYS A 106 -5.63 -9.29 -2.26
C LYS A 106 -5.71 -9.76 -0.80
N ARG A 107 -4.59 -10.19 -0.24
CA ARG A 107 -4.49 -10.67 1.14
C ARG A 107 -4.67 -9.50 2.12
N LEU A 108 -4.03 -8.36 1.85
CA LEU A 108 -4.22 -7.13 2.63
C LEU A 108 -5.67 -6.66 2.64
N HIS A 109 -6.34 -6.67 1.49
CA HIS A 109 -7.76 -6.33 1.41
C HIS A 109 -8.64 -7.31 2.20
N LYS A 110 -8.36 -8.62 2.11
CA LYS A 110 -9.06 -9.65 2.89
C LYS A 110 -8.82 -9.45 4.41
N LEU A 111 -7.60 -9.16 4.80
CA LEU A 111 -7.21 -8.86 6.18
C LEU A 111 -7.92 -7.62 6.70
N TYR A 112 -8.05 -6.55 5.89
CA TYR A 112 -8.82 -5.36 6.26
C TYR A 112 -10.28 -5.71 6.58
N LYS A 113 -10.92 -6.56 5.75
CA LYS A 113 -12.28 -7.04 6.02
C LYS A 113 -12.36 -7.80 7.34
N TYR A 114 -11.50 -8.79 7.57
CA TYR A 114 -11.49 -9.54 8.83
C TYR A 114 -11.24 -8.65 10.04
N THR A 115 -10.33 -7.69 9.89
CA THR A 115 -10.00 -6.73 10.93
C THR A 115 -11.19 -5.88 11.32
N LYS A 116 -11.94 -5.38 10.32
CA LYS A 116 -13.17 -4.61 10.53
C LYS A 116 -14.26 -5.45 11.20
N ASN A 117 -14.32 -6.74 10.89
CA ASN A 117 -15.21 -7.71 11.53
C ASN A 117 -14.70 -8.27 12.86
N ASN A 118 -13.61 -7.72 13.42
CA ASN A 118 -12.96 -8.18 14.66
C ASN A 118 -12.51 -9.66 14.66
N GLN A 119 -12.24 -10.22 13.47
CA GLN A 119 -11.82 -11.61 13.24
C GLN A 119 -10.35 -11.71 12.79
N MET A 120 -9.48 -10.85 13.32
CA MET A 120 -8.07 -10.81 12.89
C MET A 120 -7.30 -12.09 13.29
N ASP A 121 -7.68 -12.72 14.40
CA ASP A 121 -7.01 -13.92 14.93
C ASP A 121 -7.08 -15.09 13.92
N LYS A 122 -8.22 -15.24 13.23
CA LYS A 122 -8.40 -16.24 12.16
C LYS A 122 -7.47 -16.05 10.96
N PHE A 123 -7.00 -14.83 10.71
CA PHE A 123 -6.07 -14.57 9.61
C PHE A 123 -4.63 -14.92 9.99
N LEU A 124 -4.24 -14.71 11.25
CA LEU A 124 -2.91 -15.08 11.75
C LEU A 124 -2.73 -16.60 11.76
N GLU A 125 -3.78 -17.34 12.08
CA GLU A 125 -3.82 -18.80 11.93
C GLU A 125 -3.65 -19.23 10.46
N MET A 126 -4.24 -18.50 9.51
CA MET A 126 -4.07 -18.75 8.07
C MET A 126 -2.65 -18.41 7.55
N ASP A 127 -1.97 -17.42 8.13
CA ASP A 127 -0.61 -17.03 7.73
C ASP A 127 0.48 -17.93 8.35
N SER A 128 0.23 -18.49 9.54
CA SER A 128 1.17 -19.39 10.24
C SER A 128 1.44 -20.71 9.50
N CYS A 129 0.63 -21.10 8.51
CA CYS A 129 0.87 -22.28 7.68
C CYS A 129 1.92 -22.07 6.57
N ARG A 130 2.51 -20.88 6.44
CA ARG A 130 3.50 -20.56 5.38
C ARG A 130 4.95 -20.48 5.90
N GLY A 131 5.21 -21.14 7.04
CA GLY A 131 6.54 -21.31 7.63
C GLY A 131 7.21 -22.67 7.34
N CYS A 132 6.73 -23.43 6.35
CA CYS A 132 7.41 -24.62 5.84
C CYS A 132 7.55 -24.50 4.32
N GLY A 133 8.76 -24.16 3.86
CA GLY A 133 9.08 -24.16 2.43
C GLY A 133 10.18 -23.17 2.08
N ASN A 134 11.42 -23.47 2.48
CA ASN A 134 12.66 -23.33 1.71
C ASN A 134 13.85 -23.61 2.63
N LEU A 135 14.18 -24.90 2.78
CA LEU A 135 15.56 -25.37 2.81
C LEU A 135 15.72 -26.35 1.65
#